data_AF-A0A9E7KXJ4-F1
#
_entry.id   AF-A0A9E7KXJ4-F1
#
_cell.length_a   1.000
_cell.length_b   1.000
_cell.length_c   1.000
_cell.angle_alpha   90.00
_cell.angle_beta   90.00
_cell.angle_gamma   90.00
#
_symmetry.space_group_name_H-M   'P 1'
#
loop_
_entity.id
_entity.type
_entity.pdbx_description
1 polymer ?
#
loop_
_entity_poly.entity_id
_entity_poly.type
_entity_poly.pdbx_seq_one_letter_code
_entity_poly.pdbx_strand_id
1 'polypeptide(L)'
;MGNVTSSVAARFAFFPPEPATYEVFRERGGEGRLCLTGLSPEKSVEVHLVETRAGNRVVATFWRHPRARFTVLYSHGNAADLGQMLDLFLQLRAHLRVNIMSYDYSGYGASTGKVNNCQKKTCNGIFFFLLSFGIL
;
A
#
# COMPACT_ATOMS: atom_id res chain seq x y z
N MET A 1 8.90 35.43 -6.89
CA MET A 1 7.43 35.50 -6.82
C MET A 1 6.86 34.18 -7.32
N GLY A 2 6.71 33.17 -6.46
CA GLY A 2 6.25 31.84 -6.91
C GLY A 2 6.09 30.90 -5.72
N ASN A 3 4.87 30.71 -5.23
CA ASN A 3 4.55 29.58 -4.36
C ASN A 3 3.06 29.37 -4.04
N VAL A 4 2.13 30.09 -4.65
CA VAL A 4 0.70 29.99 -4.28
C VAL A 4 -0.10 29.09 -5.21
N THR A 5 0.31 28.94 -6.47
CA THR A 5 -0.38 28.09 -7.46
C THR A 5 -0.10 26.59 -7.30
N SER A 6 0.96 26.21 -6.60
CA SER A 6 1.38 24.82 -6.42
C SER A 6 0.56 24.05 -5.37
N SER A 7 0.06 24.73 -4.32
CA SER A 7 -0.63 24.04 -3.22
C SER A 7 -2.05 23.60 -3.59
N VAL A 8 -2.79 24.42 -4.32
CA VAL A 8 -4.15 24.10 -4.80
C VAL A 8 -4.08 23.03 -5.88
N ALA A 9 -3.17 23.15 -6.85
CA ALA A 9 -2.97 22.13 -7.89
C ALA A 9 -2.50 20.78 -7.31
N ALA A 10 -1.64 20.79 -6.29
CA ALA A 10 -1.23 19.57 -5.60
C ALA A 10 -2.39 18.92 -4.85
N ARG A 11 -3.26 19.72 -4.19
CA ARG A 11 -4.52 19.20 -3.64
C ARG A 11 -5.35 18.58 -4.75
N PHE A 12 -5.45 19.21 -5.91
CA PHE A 12 -6.15 18.68 -7.08
C PHE A 12 -5.61 17.35 -7.65
N ALA A 13 -4.31 17.13 -7.53
CA ALA A 13 -3.64 15.94 -8.06
C ALA A 13 -3.53 14.79 -7.05
N PHE A 14 -3.64 15.07 -5.75
CA PHE A 14 -3.40 14.12 -4.66
C PHE A 14 -4.55 14.11 -3.66
N PHE A 15 -5.72 13.65 -4.10
CA PHE A 15 -6.89 13.45 -3.25
C PHE A 15 -7.01 11.98 -2.84
N PRO A 16 -6.59 11.57 -1.65
CA PRO A 16 -6.98 10.26 -1.13
C PRO A 16 -8.51 10.19 -1.00
N PRO A 17 -9.12 9.01 -1.17
CA PRO A 17 -10.55 8.84 -0.89
C PRO A 17 -10.85 9.17 0.58
N GLU A 18 -11.84 10.03 0.80
CA GLU A 18 -12.36 10.38 2.14
C GLU A 18 -13.85 9.97 2.23
N PRO A 19 -14.24 9.03 3.11
CA PRO A 19 -13.38 8.24 4.01
C PRO A 19 -12.56 7.17 3.26
N ALA A 20 -11.48 6.69 3.90
CA ALA A 20 -10.70 5.56 3.39
C ALA A 20 -11.61 4.35 3.14
N THR A 21 -11.40 3.62 2.04
CA THR A 21 -12.30 2.53 1.67
C THR A 21 -12.06 1.24 2.47
N TYR A 22 -10.99 1.22 3.27
CA TYR A 22 -10.59 0.08 4.07
C TYR A 22 -10.04 0.51 5.43
N GLU A 23 -10.05 -0.42 6.38
CA GLU A 23 -9.41 -0.25 7.69
C GLU A 23 -8.38 -1.37 7.92
N VAL A 24 -7.37 -1.09 8.74
CA VAL A 24 -6.38 -2.08 9.18
C VAL A 24 -6.63 -2.40 10.64
N PHE A 25 -6.89 -3.66 10.94
CA PHE A 25 -7.13 -4.15 12.30
C PHE A 25 -6.27 -5.36 12.62
N ARG A 26 -6.08 -5.64 13.91
CA ARG A 26 -5.40 -6.85 14.39
C ARG A 26 -6.45 -7.89 14.78
N GLU A 27 -6.36 -9.07 14.19
CA GLU A 27 -7.35 -10.16 14.34
C GLU A 27 -7.57 -10.63 15.79
N ARG A 28 -6.63 -10.33 16.72
CA ARG A 28 -6.67 -10.87 18.08
C ARG A 28 -6.13 -9.92 19.16
N GLY A 29 -6.52 -8.64 19.11
CA GLY A 29 -6.42 -7.74 20.27
C GLY A 29 -5.02 -7.44 20.85
N GLY A 30 -3.93 -7.68 20.10
CA GLY A 30 -2.58 -7.32 20.56
C GLY A 30 -1.45 -7.94 19.72
N GLU A 31 -1.47 -9.26 19.54
CA GLU A 31 -0.41 -10.04 18.88
C GLU A 31 -0.84 -10.72 17.57
N GLY A 32 -2.10 -10.52 17.14
CA GLY A 32 -2.62 -11.08 15.90
C GLY A 32 -1.99 -10.47 14.64
N ARG A 33 -2.08 -11.21 13.53
CA ARG A 33 -1.73 -10.69 12.20
C ARG A 33 -2.54 -9.43 11.88
N LEU A 34 -1.92 -8.54 11.12
CA LEU A 34 -2.62 -7.39 10.55
C LEU A 34 -3.53 -7.89 9.42
N CYS A 35 -4.77 -7.40 9.43
CA CYS A 35 -5.79 -7.70 8.45
C CYS A 35 -6.33 -6.39 7.86
N LEU A 36 -6.87 -6.49 6.65
CA LEU A 36 -7.42 -5.37 5.90
C LEU A 36 -8.92 -5.65 5.66
N THR A 37 -9.79 -4.67 5.90
CA THR A 37 -11.24 -4.81 5.70
C THR A 37 -11.57 -5.28 4.28
N GLY A 38 -12.38 -6.33 4.16
CA GLY A 38 -12.69 -6.96 2.87
C GLY A 38 -11.75 -8.11 2.48
N LEU A 39 -10.65 -8.30 3.20
CA LEU A 39 -9.84 -9.51 3.13
C LEU A 39 -10.12 -10.40 4.34
N SER A 40 -10.57 -11.62 4.06
CA SER A 40 -10.45 -12.69 5.05
C SER A 40 -8.96 -12.90 5.32
N PRO A 41 -8.54 -13.25 6.55
CA PRO A 41 -7.17 -13.65 6.88
C PRO A 41 -6.81 -14.97 6.18
N GLU A 42 -6.79 -14.95 4.86
CA GLU A 42 -6.27 -16.03 4.06
C GLU A 42 -4.76 -16.12 4.26
N LYS A 43 -4.24 -17.34 4.31
CA LYS A 43 -2.80 -17.60 4.43
C LYS A 43 -1.98 -17.03 3.25
N SER A 44 -2.62 -16.53 2.21
CA SER A 44 -1.98 -16.05 0.99
C SER A 44 -1.77 -14.54 0.92
N VAL A 45 -2.32 -13.77 1.87
CA VAL A 45 -2.14 -12.32 1.92
C VAL A 45 -1.60 -11.90 3.27
N GLU A 46 -0.55 -11.09 3.25
CA GLU A 46 0.09 -10.54 4.45
C GLU A 46 0.03 -9.02 4.41
N VAL A 47 -0.46 -8.44 5.50
CA VAL A 47 -0.52 -6.98 5.67
C VAL A 47 0.65 -6.56 6.55
N HIS A 48 1.38 -5.53 6.13
CA HIS A 48 2.55 -4.99 6.81
C HIS A 48 2.38 -3.49 7.02
N LEU A 49 2.85 -3.00 8.17
CA LEU A 49 3.04 -1.59 8.43
C LEU A 49 4.54 -1.30 8.32
N VAL A 50 4.91 -0.59 7.25
CA VAL A 50 6.30 -0.25 6.96
C VAL A 50 6.58 1.16 7.46
N GLU A 51 7.58 1.30 8.33
CA GLU A 51 8.07 2.60 8.76
C GLU A 51 9.04 3.16 7.72
N THR A 52 8.68 4.32 7.18
CA THR A 52 9.54 5.05 6.24
C THR A 52 10.61 5.82 7.00
N ARG A 53 11.72 6.16 6.32
CA ARG A 53 12.78 7.02 6.91
C ARG A 53 12.29 8.39 7.36
N ALA A 54 11.14 8.85 6.86
CA ALA A 54 10.51 10.10 7.25
C ALA A 54 9.65 9.99 8.52
N GLY A 55 9.57 8.81 9.15
CA GLY A 55 8.75 8.56 10.33
C GLY A 55 7.27 8.28 10.02
N ASN A 56 6.88 8.20 8.75
CA ASN A 56 5.52 7.81 8.37
C ASN A 56 5.37 6.30 8.39
N ARG A 57 4.18 5.82 8.76
CA ARG A 57 3.78 4.41 8.67
C ARG A 57 2.93 4.23 7.42
N VAL A 58 3.38 3.32 6.57
CA VAL A 58 2.72 3.03 5.30
C VAL A 58 2.20 1.60 5.33
N VAL A 59 0.96 1.43 4.90
CA VAL A 59 0.36 0.10 4.75
C VAL A 59 0.87 -0.53 3.45
N ALA A 60 1.34 -1.76 3.54
CA ALA A 60 1.69 -2.58 2.41
C ALA A 60 1.01 -3.94 2.52
N THR A 61 0.67 -4.54 1.38
CA THR A 61 0.12 -5.89 1.32
C THR A 61 0.93 -6.76 0.37
N PHE A 62 1.22 -7.97 0.80
CA PHE A 62 1.95 -8.95 0.04
C PHE A 62 1.07 -10.16 -0.26
N TRP A 63 0.83 -10.39 -1.54
CA TRP A 63 -0.05 -11.41 -2.06
C TRP A 63 0.79 -12.54 -2.65
N ARG A 64 0.89 -13.66 -1.94
CA ARG A 64 1.69 -14.82 -2.33
C ARG A 64 0.91 -15.73 -3.26
N HIS A 65 1.52 -16.14 -4.37
CA HIS A 65 0.97 -17.18 -5.24
C HIS A 65 1.89 -18.41 -5.23
N PRO A 66 1.39 -19.63 -4.95
CA PRO A 66 2.23 -20.83 -4.77
C PRO A 66 3.13 -21.18 -5.96
N ARG A 67 2.75 -20.76 -7.17
CA ARG A 67 3.50 -21.02 -8.42
C ARG A 67 4.13 -19.76 -9.01
N ALA A 68 4.26 -18.69 -8.22
CA ALA A 68 4.85 -17.45 -8.70
C ALA A 68 6.34 -17.58 -8.96
N ARG A 69 6.75 -17.14 -10.14
CA ARG A 69 8.16 -16.96 -10.50
C ARG A 69 8.62 -15.50 -10.39
N PHE A 70 7.67 -14.56 -10.44
CA PHE A 70 7.94 -13.14 -10.40
C PHE A 70 7.09 -12.45 -9.34
N THR A 71 7.63 -11.38 -8.77
CA THR A 71 6.94 -10.48 -7.85
C THR A 71 6.73 -9.14 -8.54
N VAL A 72 5.48 -8.68 -8.61
CA VAL A 72 5.12 -7.37 -9.16
C VAL A 72 5.01 -6.37 -8.02
N LEU A 73 5.81 -5.30 -8.07
CA LEU A 73 5.64 -4.14 -7.20
C LEU A 73 4.62 -3.20 -7.84
N TYR A 74 3.42 -3.15 -7.29
CA TYR A 74 2.33 -2.33 -7.77
C TYR A 74 2.21 -1.03 -6.97
N SER A 75 2.21 0.09 -7.67
CA SER A 75 1.95 1.42 -7.11
C SER A 75 0.59 1.88 -7.61
N HIS A 76 -0.36 2.14 -6.71
CA HIS A 76 -1.73 2.49 -7.11
C HIS A 76 -1.79 3.86 -7.79
N GLY A 77 -2.88 4.11 -8.53
CA GLY A 77 -3.13 5.40 -9.16
C GLY A 77 -3.43 6.51 -8.14
N ASN A 78 -3.35 7.77 -8.57
CA ASN A 78 -3.82 8.89 -7.76
C ASN A 78 -5.32 8.72 -7.46
N ALA A 79 -5.77 9.16 -6.28
CA ALA A 79 -7.16 9.00 -5.81
C ALA A 79 -7.69 7.57 -5.68
N ALA A 80 -6.79 6.60 -5.61
CA ALA A 80 -7.11 5.24 -5.19
C ALA A 80 -6.39 4.86 -3.91
N ASP A 81 -6.90 3.85 -3.23
CA ASP A 81 -6.25 3.21 -2.08
C ASP A 81 -6.20 1.68 -2.27
N LEU A 82 -5.53 0.96 -1.38
CA LEU A 82 -5.45 -0.50 -1.44
C LEU A 82 -6.81 -1.21 -1.39
N GLY A 83 -7.80 -0.64 -0.70
CA GLY A 83 -9.14 -1.21 -0.57
C GLY A 83 -9.89 -1.29 -1.90
N GLN A 84 -9.77 -0.27 -2.73
CA GLN A 84 -10.36 -0.26 -4.08
C GLN A 84 -9.63 -1.19 -5.06
N MET A 85 -8.37 -1.53 -4.78
CA MET A 85 -7.53 -2.34 -5.66
C MET A 85 -7.56 -3.84 -5.33
N LEU A 86 -8.29 -4.26 -4.30
CA LEU A 86 -8.33 -5.67 -3.85
C LEU A 86 -8.76 -6.63 -4.96
N ASP A 87 -9.85 -6.33 -5.66
CA ASP A 87 -10.37 -7.17 -6.75
C ASP A 87 -9.38 -7.27 -7.92
N LEU A 88 -8.70 -6.16 -8.23
CA LEU A 88 -7.65 -6.13 -9.24
C LEU A 88 -6.49 -7.06 -8.86
N PHE A 89 -6.05 -7.03 -7.60
CA PHE A 89 -4.96 -7.90 -7.14
C PHE A 89 -5.34 -9.38 -7.17
N LEU A 90 -6.59 -9.71 -6.81
CA LEU A 90 -7.10 -11.07 -6.92
C LEU A 90 -7.07 -11.58 -8.37
N GLN A 91 -7.56 -10.78 -9.32
CA GLN A 91 -7.58 -11.14 -10.74
C GLN A 91 -6.17 -11.22 -11.34
N LEU A 92 -5.31 -10.23 -11.09
CA LEU A 92 -3.93 -10.22 -11.59
C LEU A 92 -3.14 -11.41 -11.07
N ARG A 93 -3.25 -11.70 -9.76
CA ARG A 93 -2.58 -12.83 -9.14
C ARG A 93 -3.05 -14.16 -9.74
N ALA A 94 -4.35 -14.33 -9.95
CA ALA A 94 -4.92 -15.56 -10.49
C ALA A 94 -4.54 -15.78 -11.97
N HIS A 95 -4.59 -14.73 -12.80
CA HIS A 95 -4.34 -14.84 -14.24
C HIS A 95 -2.86 -14.90 -14.59
N LEU A 96 -2.03 -14.06 -13.96
CA LEU A 96 -0.60 -13.98 -14.26
C LEU A 96 0.23 -14.96 -13.41
N ARG A 97 -0.34 -15.51 -12.33
CA ARG A 97 0.35 -16.41 -11.37
C ARG A 97 1.63 -15.77 -10.85
N VAL A 98 1.53 -14.55 -10.34
CA VAL A 98 2.64 -13.77 -9.78
C VAL A 98 2.40 -13.46 -8.31
N ASN A 99 3.47 -13.17 -7.57
CA ASN A 99 3.34 -12.50 -6.29
C ASN A 99 3.07 -11.02 -6.55
N ILE A 100 2.27 -10.37 -5.71
CA ILE A 100 2.01 -8.94 -5.81
C ILE A 100 2.41 -8.29 -4.49
N MET A 101 3.29 -7.30 -4.56
CA MET A 101 3.50 -6.36 -3.47
C MET A 101 2.81 -5.06 -3.84
N SER A 102 1.85 -4.64 -3.05
CA SER A 102 1.18 -3.35 -3.20
C SER A 102 1.28 -2.54 -1.92
N TYR A 103 1.20 -1.22 -2.04
CA TYR A 103 1.38 -0.31 -0.93
C TYR A 103 0.61 0.97 -1.14
N ASP A 104 0.25 1.63 -0.04
CA ASP A 104 -0.34 2.96 -0.07
C ASP A 104 0.72 4.06 -0.02
N TYR A 105 0.39 5.21 -0.59
CA TYR A 105 1.21 6.41 -0.40
C TYR A 105 1.07 6.99 1.00
N SER A 106 2.03 7.81 1.44
CA SER A 106 1.90 8.50 2.73
C SER A 106 0.70 9.46 2.71
N GLY A 107 -0.19 9.34 3.69
CA GLY A 107 -1.44 10.09 3.76
C GLY A 107 -2.58 9.54 2.90
N TYR A 108 -2.44 8.33 2.34
CA TYR A 108 -3.52 7.59 1.67
C TYR A 108 -4.02 6.45 2.55
N GLY A 109 -5.32 6.13 2.42
CA GLY A 109 -5.96 5.02 3.13
C GLY A 109 -5.71 5.05 4.63
N ALA A 110 -5.20 3.94 5.17
CA ALA A 110 -4.83 3.82 6.58
C ALA A 110 -3.36 4.20 6.87
N SER A 111 -2.63 4.75 5.89
CA SER A 111 -1.23 5.17 6.05
C SER A 111 -1.14 6.56 6.69
N THR A 112 -0.19 6.73 7.61
CA THR A 112 0.04 8.00 8.30
C THR A 112 0.88 8.97 7.47
N GLY A 113 0.86 10.24 7.87
CA GLY A 113 1.65 11.31 7.27
C GLY A 113 0.80 12.28 6.44
N LYS A 114 1.45 13.27 5.84
CA LYS A 114 0.81 14.24 4.95
C LYS A 114 0.99 13.81 3.50
N VAL A 115 -0.08 13.91 2.71
CA VAL A 115 -0.01 13.83 1.26
C VAL A 115 1.01 14.86 0.76
N ASN A 116 2.06 14.38 0.09
CA ASN A 116 3.10 15.22 -0.46
C ASN A 116 3.47 14.73 -1.86
N ASN A 117 4.07 15.60 -2.66
CA ASN A 117 4.41 15.29 -4.05
C ASN A 117 5.59 14.29 -4.18
N CYS A 118 6.11 13.74 -3.07
CA CYS A 118 7.36 12.99 -3.04
C CYS A 118 7.12 11.48 -2.82
N GLN A 119 6.31 10.87 -3.69
CA GLN A 119 6.01 9.43 -3.66
C GLN A 119 7.25 8.52 -3.82
N LYS A 120 8.33 9.06 -4.39
CA LYS A 120 9.63 8.37 -4.54
C LYS A 120 10.19 7.87 -3.20
N LYS A 121 9.95 8.58 -2.11
CA LYS A 121 10.45 8.21 -0.78
C LYS A 121 9.77 6.95 -0.24
N THR A 122 8.46 6.85 -0.43
CA THR A 122 7.67 5.68 -0.04
C THR A 122 8.09 4.45 -0.85
N CYS A 123 8.17 4.59 -2.18
CA CYS A 123 8.58 3.51 -3.08
C CYS A 123 9.97 2.96 -2.74
N ASN A 124 10.96 3.82 -2.46
CA ASN A 124 12.28 3.37 -2.01
C ASN A 124 12.24 2.63 -0.67
N GLY A 125 11.45 3.12 0.30
CA GLY A 125 11.29 2.45 1.59
C GLY A 125 10.75 1.02 1.45
N ILE A 126 9.80 0.83 0.54
CA ILE A 126 9.20 -0.49 0.28
C ILE A 126 10.15 -1.38 -0.51
N PHE A 127 10.91 -0.84 -1.45
CA PHE A 127 11.95 -1.60 -2.12
C PHE A 127 12.98 -2.16 -1.13
N PHE A 128 13.44 -1.34 -0.17
CA PHE A 128 14.33 -1.82 0.90
C PHE A 128 13.65 -2.82 1.84
N PHE A 129 12.37 -2.63 2.14
CA PHE A 129 11.59 -3.61 2.91
C PHE A 129 11.56 -4.96 2.20
N LEU A 130 11.29 -4.99 0.89
CA LEU A 130 11.27 -6.22 0.11
C LEU A 130 12.63 -6.93 0.09
N LEU A 131 13.73 -6.17 -0.06
CA LEU A 131 15.09 -6.72 0.05
C LEU A 131 15.36 -7.32 1.43
N SER A 132 14.95 -6.63 2.50
CA SER A 132 15.16 -7.08 3.88
C SER A 132 14.38 -8.34 4.23
N PHE A 133 13.24 -8.57 3.58
CA PHE A 133 12.39 -9.74 3.79
C PHE A 133 12.69 -10.89 2.81
N GLY A 134 13.68 -10.74 1.92
CA GLY A 134 14.06 -11.75 0.93
C GLY A 134 12.95 -12.06 -0.07
N ILE A 135 12.07 -11.09 -0.34
CA ILE A 135 10.94 -11.22 -1.27
C ILE A 135 11.38 -10.96 -2.73
N LEU A 136 12.51 -10.27 -2.90
CA LEU A 136 13.12 -9.83 -4.16
C LEU A 136 14.45 -10.55 -4.41
#